data_AF-A0A352B8I5-F1
#
_entry.id   AF-A0A352B8I5-F1
#
_cell.length_a   1.000
_cell.length_b   1.000
_cell.length_c   1.000
_cell.angle_alpha   90.00
_cell.angle_beta   90.00
_cell.angle_gamma   90.00
#
_symmetry.space_group_name_H-M   'P 1'
#
loop_
_entity.id
_entity.type
_entity.pdbx_description
1 polymer ?
#
loop_
_entity_poly.entity_id
_entity_poly.type
_entity_poly.pdbx_seq_one_letter_code
_entity_poly.pdbx_strand_id
1 'polypeptide(L)' 'SMTDFLICSVATHHNFSIFALDNDFNHYKEYIDLDLVKESDWNLE' A
#
# COMPACT_ATOMS: atom_id res chain seq x y z
N SER A 1 -3.02 -10.99 -4.34
CA SER A 1 -3.76 -11.30 -5.60
C SER A 1 -3.14 -10.57 -6.80
N MET A 2 -3.57 -10.82 -8.05
CA MET A 2 -3.05 -10.06 -9.22
C MET A 2 -3.46 -8.57 -9.15
N THR A 3 -4.61 -8.26 -8.56
CA THR A 3 -5.07 -6.89 -8.34
C THR A 3 -4.15 -6.17 -7.36
N ASP A 4 -3.76 -6.81 -6.26
CA ASP A 4 -2.89 -6.18 -5.24
C ASP A 4 -1.53 -5.83 -5.82
N PHE A 5 -0.98 -6.70 -6.67
CA PHE A 5 0.26 -6.40 -7.40
C PHE A 5 0.12 -5.18 -8.33
N LEU A 6 -1.02 -5.04 -9.04
CA LEU A 6 -1.28 -3.87 -9.87
C LEU A 6 -1.44 -2.59 -9.03
N ILE A 7 -2.10 -2.67 -7.87
CA ILE A 7 -2.20 -1.56 -6.92
C ILE A 7 -0.80 -1.12 -6.47
N CYS A 8 0.05 -2.06 -6.05
CA CYS A 8 1.45 -1.79 -5.70
C CYS A 8 2.22 -1.13 -6.86
N SER A 9 2.03 -1.62 -8.08
CA SER A 9 2.72 -1.09 -9.26
C SER A 9 2.34 0.36 -9.56
N VAL A 10 1.05 0.69 -9.47
CA VAL A 10 0.56 2.06 -9.67
C VAL A 10 1.03 2.98 -8.55
N ALA A 11 0.95 2.53 -7.29
CA ALA A 11 1.35 3.30 -6.13
C ALA A 11 2.84 3.66 -6.18
N THR A 12 3.72 2.69 -6.46
CA THR A 12 5.16 2.94 -6.59
C THR A 12 5.49 3.84 -7.78
N HIS A 13 4.83 3.67 -8.92
CA HIS A 13 5.11 4.50 -10.09
C HIS A 13 4.75 5.99 -9.87
N HIS A 14 3.70 6.26 -9.10
CA HIS A 14 3.21 7.61 -8.84
C HIS A 14 3.55 8.17 -7.45
N ASN A 15 4.33 7.42 -6.65
CA ASN A 15 4.64 7.75 -5.24
C ASN A 15 3.39 8.00 -4.39
N PHE A 16 2.39 7.13 -4.50
CA PHE A 16 1.20 7.17 -3.65
C PHE A 16 1.35 6.28 -2.43
N SER A 17 0.80 6.75 -1.31
CA SER A 17 0.57 5.93 -0.14
C SER A 17 -0.65 5.03 -0.36
N ILE A 18 -0.55 3.76 0.03
CA ILE A 18 -1.65 2.80 -0.03
C ILE A 18 -2.40 2.81 1.31
N PHE A 19 -3.72 2.96 1.22
CA PHE A 19 -4.66 2.79 2.32
C PHE A 19 -5.39 1.47 2.11
N ALA A 20 -5.03 0.45 2.90
CA ALA A 20 -5.66 -0.86 2.82
C ALA A 20 -5.81 -1.48 4.22
N LEU A 21 -6.93 -2.19 4.44
CA LEU A 21 -7.12 -3.08 5.60
C LEU A 21 -6.55 -4.49 5.35
N ASP A 22 -6.16 -4.77 4.10
CA ASP A 22 -5.61 -6.04 3.69
C ASP A 22 -4.14 -6.16 4.13
N ASN A 23 -3.83 -7.23 4.86
CA ASN A 23 -2.50 -7.48 5.37
C ASN A 23 -1.50 -7.93 4.28
N ASP A 24 -1.97 -8.32 3.10
CA ASP A 24 -1.10 -8.72 1.99
C ASP A 24 -0.13 -7.60 1.58
N PHE A 25 -0.56 -6.33 1.70
CA PHE A 25 0.31 -5.18 1.41
C PHE A 25 1.51 -5.06 2.36
N ASN A 26 1.36 -5.50 3.62
CA ASN A 26 2.48 -5.56 4.56
C ASN A 26 3.54 -6.56 4.08
N HIS A 27 3.13 -7.71 3.53
CA HIS A 27 4.06 -8.67 2.93
C HIS A 27 4.71 -8.11 1.65
N TYR A 28 3.95 -7.43 0.79
CA TYR A 28 4.50 -6.80 -0.40
C TYR A 28 5.56 -5.74 -0.07
N LYS A 29 5.40 -5.00 1.03
CA LYS A 29 6.36 -3.98 1.48
C LYS A 29 7.76 -4.54 1.77
N GLU A 30 7.87 -5.85 2.04
CA GLU A 30 9.19 -6.50 2.22
C GLU A 30 10.00 -6.54 0.92
N TYR A 31 9.33 -6.49 -0.24
CA TYR A 31 9.95 -6.67 -1.56
C TYR A 31 9.79 -5.45 -2.48
N ILE A 32 8.79 -4.61 -2.22
CA ILE A 32 8.41 -3.45 -3.03
C ILE A 32 8.43 -2.24 -2.11
N ASP A 33 9.06 -1.14 -2.54
CA ASP A 33 9.13 0.10 -1.77
C ASP A 33 7.77 0.81 -1.74
N LEU A 34 6.92 0.38 -0.80
CA LEU A 34 5.56 0.86 -0.62
C LEU A 34 5.46 1.75 0.61
N ASP A 35 4.82 2.90 0.44
CA ASP A 35 4.32 3.69 1.55
C ASP A 35 2.92 3.19 1.93
N LEU A 36 2.77 2.70 3.17
CA LEU A 36 1.51 2.16 3.69
C LEU A 36 1.06 3.03 4.85
N VAL A 37 -0.15 3.57 4.76
CA VAL A 37 -0.70 4.38 5.85
C VAL A 37 -1.24 3.47 6.93
N LYS A 38 -0.77 3.66 8.17
CA LYS A 38 -1.26 2.91 9.32
C LYS A 38 -2.73 3.23 9.54
N GLU A 39 -3.51 2.23 9.91
CA GLU A 39 -4.94 2.40 10.19
C GLU A 39 -5.24 3.52 11.20
N SER A 40 -4.34 3.72 12.18
CA SER A 40 -4.44 4.82 13.16
C SER A 40 -4.44 6.22 12.53
N ASP A 41 -3.85 6.33 11.33
CA ASP A 41 -3.56 7.59 10.66
C ASP A 41 -4.59 7.87 9.55
N TRP A 42 -5.69 7.10 9.47
CA TRP A 42 -6.73 7.29 8.44
C TRP A 42 -7.65 8.49 8.72
N ASN A 43 -7.65 8.99 9.97
CA ASN A 43 -8.43 10.15 10.39
C ASN A 43 -7.64 11.45 10.20
N LEU A 44 -7.12 11.67 8.99
CA LEU A 44 -6.56 12.96 8.60
C LEU A 44 -7.71 13.92 8.28
N GLU A 45 -8.12 14.70 9.28
CA GLU A 45 -8.84 15.97 9.08
C GLU A 45 -7.94 17.00 8.38
#